data_AF-A0A8H6H9G9-F1
#
_entry.id   AF-A0A8H6H9G9-F1
#
_cell.length_a   1.000
_cell.length_b   1.000
_cell.length_c   1.000
_cell.angle_alpha   90.00
_cell.angle_beta   90.00
_cell.angle_gamma   90.00
#
_symmetry.space_group_name_H-M   'P 1'
#
loop_
_entity.id
_entity.type
_entity.pdbx_description
1 polymer ?
#
loop_
_entity_poly.entity_id
_entity_poly.type
_entity_poly.pdbx_seq_one_letter_code
_entity_poly.pdbx_strand_id
1 'polypeptide(L)'
;TPHQRLQYILGQQRPSSPHNPLEALDALYRLVLETCPDPELSMKWLRAVQIKGPSWRPDYFPVWLLRLILEASPGEEQYALGPLSSLLPTQISKENLRKPYSFYHKSFLDFIADPTRCGERFLTEDEALTWVAQRFFQTLDKHVERAARHLEDPYPFLLERLTRLQKSSFQTVVPYILSSNLQKWARRQHPDINRRENSQEMLEVLHRGCSRYLCRSSCRLSTKKVTDVLKAKGWKVPNFIQVLRREWGGYPRYEDLMPPSSD
;
A
#
# COMPACT_ATOMS: atom_id res chain seq x y z
N THR A 1 -25.16 -33.97 3.19
CA THR A 1 -25.60 -32.55 3.20
C THR A 1 -24.44 -31.63 3.60
N PRO A 2 -24.49 -30.31 3.34
CA PRO A 2 -23.49 -29.36 3.83
C PRO A 2 -23.27 -29.47 5.35
N HIS A 3 -24.35 -29.73 6.09
CA HIS A 3 -24.31 -29.95 7.53
C HIS A 3 -23.53 -31.23 7.94
N GLN A 4 -23.70 -32.34 7.22
CA GLN A 4 -22.93 -33.56 7.46
C GLN A 4 -21.45 -33.41 7.10
N ARG A 5 -21.11 -32.63 6.06
CA ARG A 5 -19.71 -32.29 5.72
C ARG A 5 -19.08 -31.42 6.79
N LEU A 6 -19.80 -30.42 7.29
CA LEU A 6 -19.34 -29.59 8.40
C LEU A 6 -19.14 -30.43 9.67
N GLN A 7 -20.10 -31.30 10.02
CA GLN A 7 -19.96 -32.22 11.16
C GLN A 7 -18.81 -33.22 11.00
N TYR A 8 -18.55 -33.69 9.78
CA TYR A 8 -17.38 -34.52 9.49
C TYR A 8 -16.07 -33.74 9.69
N ILE A 9 -15.96 -32.52 9.16
CA ILE A 9 -14.78 -31.65 9.32
C ILE A 9 -14.56 -31.30 10.80
N LEU A 10 -15.62 -30.91 11.52
CA LEU A 10 -15.55 -30.62 12.95
C LEU A 10 -15.27 -31.88 13.78
N GLY A 11 -15.80 -33.04 13.38
CA GLY A 11 -15.57 -34.33 14.04
C GLY A 11 -14.14 -34.85 13.90
N GLN A 12 -13.42 -34.46 12.84
CA GLN A 12 -12.00 -34.72 12.69
C GLN A 12 -11.11 -33.76 13.49
N GLN A 13 -11.66 -32.64 13.96
CA GLN A 13 -10.94 -31.58 14.65
C GLN A 13 -11.38 -31.50 16.11
N ARG A 14 -10.98 -32.50 16.91
CA ARG A 14 -11.00 -32.29 18.36
C ARG A 14 -10.02 -31.15 18.66
N PRO A 15 -10.38 -30.16 19.51
CA PRO A 15 -9.41 -29.20 20.03
C PRO A 15 -8.33 -30.02 20.73
N SER A 16 -7.17 -30.12 20.07
CA SER A 16 -6.07 -30.96 20.52
C SER A 16 -5.24 -30.20 21.55
N SER A 17 -5.40 -28.88 21.60
CA SER A 17 -4.68 -28.00 22.51
C SER A 17 -5.62 -27.20 23.41
N PRO A 18 -5.44 -27.25 24.75
CA PRO A 18 -6.11 -26.33 25.68
C PRO A 18 -5.67 -24.86 25.48
N HIS A 19 -4.69 -24.60 24.61
CA HIS A 19 -4.14 -23.27 24.36
C HIS A 19 -4.76 -22.53 23.17
N ASN A 20 -5.48 -23.20 22.26
CA ASN A 20 -6.20 -22.53 21.16
C ASN A 20 -7.67 -22.99 21.06
N PRO A 21 -8.61 -22.29 21.69
CA PRO A 21 -10.04 -22.64 21.63
C PRO A 21 -10.65 -22.49 20.24
N LEU A 22 -9.95 -21.86 19.28
CA LEU A 22 -10.40 -21.65 17.91
C LEU A 22 -9.74 -22.61 16.91
N GLU A 23 -9.01 -23.62 17.36
CA GLU A 23 -8.24 -24.53 16.49
C GLU A 23 -9.07 -25.16 15.36
N ALA A 24 -10.27 -25.65 15.66
CA ALA A 24 -11.17 -26.22 14.66
C ALA A 24 -11.66 -25.16 13.65
N LEU A 25 -11.89 -23.93 14.11
CA LEU A 25 -12.27 -22.83 13.22
C LEU A 25 -11.11 -22.39 12.33
N ASP A 26 -9.90 -22.32 12.89
CA ASP A 26 -8.67 -22.00 12.16
C ASP A 26 -8.38 -23.04 11.08
N ALA A 27 -8.59 -24.32 11.40
CA ALA A 27 -8.40 -25.39 10.46
C ALA A 27 -9.49 -25.41 9.36
N LEU A 28 -10.72 -25.01 9.67
CA LEU A 28 -11.74 -24.74 8.64
C LEU A 28 -11.31 -23.58 7.72
N TYR A 29 -10.80 -22.47 8.25
CA TYR A 29 -10.34 -21.35 7.44
C TYR A 29 -9.15 -21.73 6.56
N ARG A 30 -8.21 -22.53 7.06
CA ARG A 30 -7.11 -23.09 6.26
C ARG A 30 -7.65 -23.93 5.09
N LEU A 31 -8.58 -24.85 5.37
CA LEU A 31 -9.18 -25.68 4.34
C LEU A 31 -9.90 -24.85 3.27
N VAL A 32 -10.64 -23.81 3.68
CA VAL A 32 -11.31 -22.90 2.74
C VAL A 32 -10.29 -22.17 1.86
N LEU A 33 -9.19 -21.66 2.42
CA LEU A 33 -8.12 -21.01 1.66
C LEU A 33 -7.41 -21.98 0.70
N GLU A 34 -7.28 -23.26 1.07
CA GLU A 34 -6.71 -24.31 0.20
C GLU A 34 -7.61 -24.64 -1.00
N THR A 35 -8.91 -24.30 -0.96
CA THR A 35 -9.79 -24.42 -2.13
C THR A 35 -9.56 -23.31 -3.16
N CYS A 36 -8.82 -22.25 -2.84
CA CYS A 36 -8.48 -21.21 -3.80
C CYS A 36 -7.53 -21.76 -4.87
N PRO A 37 -7.70 -21.36 -6.14
CA PRO A 37 -6.83 -21.81 -7.21
C PRO A 37 -5.38 -21.29 -7.06
N ASP A 38 -5.22 -20.15 -6.37
CA ASP A 38 -3.94 -19.62 -5.92
C ASP A 38 -4.09 -19.09 -4.48
N PRO A 39 -3.79 -19.92 -3.46
CA PRO A 39 -3.93 -19.52 -2.06
C PRO A 39 -3.01 -18.37 -1.65
N GLU A 40 -1.83 -18.23 -2.27
CA GLU A 40 -0.89 -17.14 -1.96
C GLU A 40 -1.39 -15.80 -2.49
N LEU A 41 -1.85 -15.76 -3.75
CA LEU A 41 -2.47 -14.58 -4.33
C LEU A 41 -3.73 -14.20 -3.56
N SER A 42 -4.55 -15.18 -3.20
CA SER A 42 -5.75 -14.98 -2.37
C SER A 42 -5.38 -14.34 -1.04
N MET A 43 -4.34 -14.84 -0.37
CA MET A 43 -3.86 -14.25 0.89
C MET A 43 -3.36 -12.81 0.69
N LYS A 44 -2.62 -12.52 -0.38
CA LYS A 44 -2.18 -11.15 -0.70
C LYS A 44 -3.37 -10.19 -0.87
N TRP A 45 -4.39 -10.62 -1.60
CA TRP A 45 -5.64 -9.86 -1.72
C TRP A 45 -6.31 -9.65 -0.35
N LEU A 46 -6.55 -10.72 0.40
CA LEU A 46 -7.19 -10.66 1.73
C LEU A 46 -6.46 -9.73 2.69
N ARG A 47 -5.13 -9.79 2.72
CA ARG A 47 -4.29 -8.92 3.55
C ARG A 47 -4.32 -7.48 3.05
N ALA A 48 -4.30 -7.26 1.74
CA ALA A 48 -4.48 -5.92 1.18
C ALA A 48 -5.82 -5.29 1.57
N VAL A 49 -6.93 -6.04 1.59
CA VAL A 49 -8.21 -5.47 2.06
C VAL A 49 -8.35 -5.40 3.58
N GLN A 50 -7.60 -6.19 4.34
CA GLN A 50 -7.64 -6.21 5.79
C GLN A 50 -6.77 -5.13 6.44
N ILE A 51 -5.59 -4.83 5.88
CA ILE A 51 -4.61 -3.95 6.52
C ILE A 51 -5.19 -2.55 6.65
N LYS A 52 -5.21 -2.06 7.89
CA LYS A 52 -5.58 -0.69 8.24
C LYS A 52 -4.34 0.03 8.76
N GLY A 53 -3.50 0.45 7.83
CA GLY A 53 -2.33 1.28 8.14
C GLY A 53 -2.63 2.78 8.02
N PRO A 54 -1.85 3.66 8.66
CA PRO A 54 -1.93 5.11 8.43
C PRO A 54 -1.84 5.46 6.94
N SER A 55 -1.16 4.60 6.18
CA SER A 55 -0.89 4.74 4.76
C SER A 55 -1.95 4.11 3.89
N TRP A 56 -2.41 2.91 4.24
CA TRP A 56 -3.34 2.15 3.43
C TRP A 56 -4.64 1.93 4.21
N ARG A 57 -5.72 2.52 3.69
CA ARG A 57 -7.06 2.51 4.27
C ARG A 57 -8.05 1.96 3.25
N PRO A 58 -8.09 0.62 3.05
CA PRO A 58 -8.93 -0.01 2.05
C PRO A 58 -10.42 0.23 2.29
N ASP A 59 -10.80 0.55 3.53
CA ASP A 59 -12.13 0.98 3.93
C ASP A 59 -12.54 2.36 3.38
N TYR A 60 -11.61 3.16 2.86
CA TYR A 60 -11.93 4.37 2.09
C TYR A 60 -11.95 4.15 0.58
N PHE A 61 -11.57 2.96 0.13
CA PHE A 61 -11.51 2.67 -1.30
C PHE A 61 -12.74 1.86 -1.73
N PRO A 62 -13.51 2.36 -2.70
CA PRO A 62 -14.55 1.54 -3.31
C PRO A 62 -13.90 0.34 -4.00
N VAL A 63 -14.60 -0.80 -4.08
CA VAL A 63 -14.03 -2.02 -4.67
C VAL A 63 -13.52 -1.78 -6.09
N TRP A 64 -14.22 -1.00 -6.92
CA TRP A 64 -13.75 -0.74 -8.30
C TRP A 64 -12.34 -0.14 -8.33
N LEU A 65 -11.99 0.70 -7.35
CA LEU A 65 -10.68 1.32 -7.27
C LEU A 65 -9.64 0.33 -6.77
N LEU A 66 -9.98 -0.50 -5.78
CA LEU A 66 -9.09 -1.56 -5.32
C LEU A 66 -8.78 -2.54 -6.45
N ARG A 67 -9.77 -2.90 -7.26
CA ARG A 67 -9.58 -3.73 -8.46
C ARG A 67 -8.67 -3.06 -9.47
N LEU A 68 -8.91 -1.78 -9.74
CA LEU A 68 -8.05 -0.99 -10.62
C LEU A 68 -6.58 -1.03 -10.17
N ILE A 69 -6.35 -0.87 -8.86
CA ILE A 69 -5.00 -0.83 -8.28
C ILE A 69 -4.35 -2.21 -8.23
N LEU A 70 -5.08 -3.24 -7.79
CA LEU A 70 -4.52 -4.53 -7.37
C LEU A 70 -4.57 -5.62 -8.45
N GLU A 71 -5.49 -5.55 -9.42
CA GLU A 71 -5.57 -6.55 -10.49
C GLU A 71 -4.38 -6.44 -11.46
N ALA A 72 -3.60 -7.52 -11.62
CA ALA A 72 -2.62 -7.57 -12.71
C ALA A 72 -3.27 -7.77 -14.07
N SER A 73 -4.37 -8.51 -14.09
CA SER A 73 -5.12 -8.87 -15.29
C SER A 73 -6.62 -8.83 -15.00
N PRO A 74 -7.47 -8.52 -15.99
CA PRO A 74 -8.91 -8.45 -15.79
C PRO A 74 -9.46 -9.74 -15.18
N GLY A 75 -10.14 -9.63 -14.04
CA GLY A 75 -10.77 -10.78 -13.36
C GLY A 75 -9.87 -11.53 -12.37
N GLU A 76 -8.64 -11.07 -12.15
CA GLU A 76 -7.72 -11.66 -11.16
C GLU A 76 -8.33 -11.69 -9.75
N GLU A 77 -9.07 -10.63 -9.37
CA GLU A 77 -9.78 -10.56 -8.09
C GLU A 77 -10.79 -11.70 -7.95
N GLN A 78 -11.64 -11.90 -8.95
CA GLN A 78 -12.65 -12.95 -8.95
C GLN A 78 -12.01 -14.35 -8.97
N TYR A 79 -10.87 -14.51 -9.66
CA TYR A 79 -10.11 -15.74 -9.66
C TYR A 79 -9.55 -16.06 -8.26
N ALA A 80 -8.97 -15.07 -7.59
CA ALA A 80 -8.36 -15.25 -6.26
C ALA A 80 -9.41 -15.38 -5.14
N LEU A 81 -10.38 -14.47 -5.11
CA LEU A 81 -11.35 -14.35 -4.02
C LEU A 81 -12.63 -15.15 -4.27
N GLY A 82 -12.92 -15.56 -5.50
CA GLY A 82 -14.17 -16.23 -5.89
C GLY A 82 -14.60 -17.38 -4.98
N PRO A 83 -13.71 -18.35 -4.65
CA PRO A 83 -14.00 -19.44 -3.73
C PRO A 83 -14.32 -19.02 -2.29
N LEU A 84 -13.99 -17.79 -1.93
CA LEU A 84 -14.16 -17.21 -0.58
C LEU A 84 -15.49 -16.47 -0.43
N SER A 85 -16.49 -16.76 -1.27
CA SER A 85 -17.81 -16.12 -1.24
C SER A 85 -18.55 -16.26 0.11
N SER A 86 -18.15 -17.23 0.93
CA SER A 86 -18.66 -17.43 2.29
C SER A 86 -18.00 -16.50 3.32
N LEU A 87 -16.84 -15.90 3.01
CA LEU A 87 -16.05 -15.08 3.94
C LEU A 87 -16.13 -13.59 3.61
N LEU A 88 -16.32 -13.24 2.34
CA LEU A 88 -16.47 -11.87 1.86
C LEU A 88 -17.36 -11.81 0.59
N PRO A 89 -17.94 -10.65 0.25
CA PRO A 89 -18.70 -10.49 -0.97
C PRO A 89 -17.81 -10.63 -2.22
N THR A 90 -18.01 -11.68 -3.00
CA THR A 90 -17.29 -11.91 -4.28
C THR A 90 -18.13 -11.55 -5.50
N GLN A 91 -19.46 -11.56 -5.37
CA GLN A 91 -20.38 -11.09 -6.41
C GLN A 91 -20.68 -9.61 -6.21
N ILE A 92 -19.83 -8.79 -6.81
CA ILE A 92 -19.87 -7.35 -6.63
C ILE A 92 -20.86 -6.77 -7.65
N SER A 93 -22.11 -6.59 -7.22
CA SER A 93 -23.12 -5.87 -7.99
C SER A 93 -22.65 -4.44 -8.30
N LYS A 94 -23.25 -3.80 -9.32
CA LYS A 94 -22.95 -2.39 -9.65
C LYS A 94 -23.10 -1.45 -8.45
N GLU A 95 -24.02 -1.76 -7.54
CA GLU A 95 -24.26 -1.02 -6.30
C GLU A 95 -23.15 -1.21 -5.27
N ASN A 96 -22.60 -2.43 -5.19
CA ASN A 96 -21.53 -2.76 -4.25
C ASN A 96 -20.14 -2.35 -4.74
N LEU A 97 -19.96 -2.08 -6.05
CA LEU A 97 -18.69 -1.57 -6.59
C LEU A 97 -18.21 -0.30 -5.89
N ARG A 98 -19.13 0.54 -5.40
CA ARG A 98 -18.84 1.80 -4.71
C ARG A 98 -18.62 1.64 -3.21
N LYS A 99 -18.85 0.46 -2.65
CA LYS A 99 -18.62 0.17 -1.23
C LYS A 99 -17.21 -0.42 -1.06
N PRO A 100 -16.59 -0.26 0.11
CA PRO A 100 -15.38 -1.00 0.45
C PRO A 100 -15.67 -2.49 0.63
N TYR A 101 -14.63 -3.31 0.58
CA TYR A 101 -14.75 -4.71 1.00
C TYR A 101 -15.11 -4.79 2.48
N SER A 102 -16.02 -5.71 2.79
CA SER A 102 -16.37 -6.09 4.15
C SER A 102 -16.22 -7.59 4.32
N PHE A 103 -15.68 -8.01 5.45
CA PHE A 103 -15.59 -9.42 5.82
C PHE A 103 -16.84 -9.78 6.62
N TYR A 104 -17.41 -10.95 6.36
CA TYR A 104 -18.60 -11.41 7.10
C TYR A 104 -18.26 -11.89 8.51
N HIS A 105 -17.02 -12.34 8.74
CA HIS A 105 -16.61 -12.95 10.00
C HIS A 105 -15.40 -12.24 10.61
N LYS A 106 -15.59 -11.66 11.80
CA LYS A 106 -14.48 -11.08 12.58
C LYS A 106 -13.41 -12.12 12.93
N SER A 107 -13.82 -13.33 13.29
CA SER A 107 -12.89 -14.43 13.61
C SER A 107 -11.95 -14.80 12.47
N PHE A 108 -12.36 -14.58 11.21
CA PHE A 108 -11.52 -14.78 10.03
C PHE A 108 -10.51 -13.64 9.85
N LEU A 109 -10.91 -12.40 10.12
CA LEU A 109 -9.99 -11.26 10.17
C LEU A 109 -8.90 -11.48 11.23
N ASP A 110 -9.30 -11.94 12.42
CA ASP A 110 -8.37 -12.25 13.51
C ASP A 110 -7.45 -13.42 13.12
N PHE A 111 -7.96 -14.41 12.37
CA PHE A 111 -7.17 -15.53 11.86
C PHE A 111 -6.07 -15.05 10.88
N ILE A 112 -6.40 -14.28 9.85
CA ILE A 112 -5.42 -13.80 8.86
C ILE A 112 -4.48 -12.71 9.39
N ALA A 113 -4.76 -12.15 10.57
CA ALA A 113 -3.94 -11.13 11.23
C ALA A 113 -2.98 -11.70 12.27
N ASP A 114 -3.15 -12.95 12.68
CA ASP A 114 -2.36 -13.59 13.73
C ASP A 114 -1.42 -14.66 13.13
N PRO A 115 -0.08 -14.48 13.24
CA PRO A 115 0.88 -15.46 12.72
C PRO A 115 0.75 -16.83 13.40
N THR A 116 0.31 -16.89 14.66
CA THR A 116 0.16 -18.14 15.41
C THR A 116 -1.04 -18.96 14.95
N ARG A 117 -2.04 -18.31 14.32
CA ARG A 117 -3.25 -18.96 13.81
C ARG A 117 -3.15 -19.28 12.33
N CYS A 118 -2.70 -18.32 11.52
CA CYS A 118 -2.56 -18.47 10.06
C CYS A 118 -1.41 -19.39 9.66
N GLY A 119 -0.38 -19.50 10.51
CA GLY A 119 0.78 -20.36 10.29
C GLY A 119 1.62 -19.91 9.09
N GLU A 120 2.03 -20.86 8.26
CA GLU A 120 2.97 -20.64 7.13
C GLU A 120 2.43 -19.67 6.07
N ARG A 121 1.11 -19.48 5.99
CA ARG A 121 0.48 -18.54 5.04
C ARG A 121 0.35 -17.12 5.59
N PHE A 122 0.86 -16.86 6.79
CA PHE A 122 0.85 -15.53 7.36
C PHE A 122 1.68 -14.58 6.49
N LEU A 123 1.06 -13.47 6.08
CA LEU A 123 1.78 -12.35 5.46
C LEU A 123 1.84 -11.20 6.45
N THR A 124 3.06 -10.74 6.70
CA THR A 124 3.31 -9.54 7.48
C THR A 124 2.64 -8.32 6.83
N GLU A 125 2.40 -7.28 7.64
CA GLU A 125 1.91 -6.01 7.12
C GLU A 125 2.85 -5.42 6.06
N ASP A 126 4.17 -5.50 6.28
CA ASP A 126 5.16 -4.98 5.33
C ASP A 126 5.16 -5.72 3.99
N GLU A 127 5.05 -7.05 3.99
CA GLU A 127 4.97 -7.84 2.74
C GLU A 127 3.72 -7.50 1.93
N ALA A 128 2.58 -7.42 2.60
CA ALA A 128 1.32 -7.09 1.94
C ALA A 128 1.32 -5.64 1.41
N LEU A 129 1.84 -4.67 2.18
CA LEU A 129 1.99 -3.29 1.70
C LEU A 129 2.98 -3.17 0.55
N THR A 130 4.05 -3.97 0.57
CA THR A 130 5.00 -4.06 -0.55
C THR A 130 4.31 -4.55 -1.80
N TRP A 131 3.50 -5.61 -1.70
CA TRP A 131 2.72 -6.13 -2.81
C TRP A 131 1.70 -5.11 -3.34
N VAL A 132 0.94 -4.47 -2.45
CA VAL A 132 -0.02 -3.39 -2.82
C VAL A 132 0.69 -2.28 -3.59
N ALA A 133 1.85 -1.84 -3.11
CA ALA A 133 2.62 -0.81 -3.77
C ALA A 133 3.12 -1.27 -5.15
N GLN A 134 3.67 -2.48 -5.26
CA GLN A 134 4.09 -3.05 -6.55
C GLN A 134 2.93 -3.04 -7.56
N ARG A 135 1.76 -3.55 -7.16
CA ARG A 135 0.55 -3.53 -7.99
C ARG A 135 0.16 -2.12 -8.41
N PHE A 136 0.13 -1.20 -7.45
CA PHE A 136 -0.20 0.19 -7.68
C PHE A 136 0.71 0.82 -8.76
N PHE A 137 2.02 0.64 -8.69
CA PHE A 137 2.92 1.20 -9.71
C PHE A 137 2.80 0.51 -11.06
N GLN A 138 2.58 -0.81 -11.10
CA GLN A 138 2.30 -1.52 -12.34
C GLN A 138 1.04 -0.96 -13.02
N THR A 139 -0.01 -0.69 -12.23
CA THR A 139 -1.24 -0.06 -12.69
C THR A 139 -0.96 1.36 -13.19
N LEU A 140 -0.20 2.18 -12.46
CA LEU A 140 0.19 3.50 -12.95
C LEU A 140 0.94 3.42 -14.28
N ASP A 141 1.87 2.48 -14.44
CA ASP A 141 2.60 2.33 -15.69
C ASP A 141 1.65 2.04 -16.86
N LYS A 142 0.74 1.07 -16.71
CA LYS A 142 -0.30 0.73 -17.71
C LYS A 142 -1.24 1.88 -17.99
N HIS A 143 -1.72 2.55 -16.94
CA HIS A 143 -2.67 3.63 -17.07
C HIS A 143 -2.05 4.83 -17.74
N VAL A 144 -0.79 5.16 -17.46
CA VAL A 144 -0.19 6.26 -18.18
C VAL A 144 0.07 5.94 -19.65
N GLU A 145 0.41 4.70 -19.99
CA GLU A 145 0.46 4.30 -21.40
C GLU A 145 -0.90 4.46 -22.09
N ARG A 146 -2.02 4.30 -21.35
CA ARG A 146 -3.38 4.50 -21.87
C ARG A 146 -3.80 5.99 -21.85
N ALA A 147 -3.43 6.75 -20.83
CA ALA A 147 -3.74 8.18 -20.72
C ALA A 147 -2.96 9.04 -21.72
N ALA A 148 -1.74 8.62 -22.08
CA ALA A 148 -1.03 9.17 -23.24
C ALA A 148 -1.81 8.99 -24.55
N ARG A 149 -2.84 8.13 -24.58
CA ARG A 149 -3.72 7.88 -25.71
C ARG A 149 -5.12 8.50 -25.55
N HIS A 150 -5.63 8.77 -24.33
CA HIS A 150 -6.99 9.28 -24.09
C HIS A 150 -7.12 10.13 -22.80
N LEU A 151 -7.98 11.16 -22.83
CA LEU A 151 -8.08 12.29 -21.87
C LEU A 151 -8.93 12.06 -20.60
N GLU A 152 -9.62 10.94 -20.44
CA GLU A 152 -10.47 10.67 -19.26
C GLU A 152 -9.71 9.83 -18.22
N ASP A 153 -8.89 10.49 -17.40
CA ASP A 153 -7.91 9.82 -16.56
C ASP A 153 -8.24 9.90 -15.06
N PRO A 154 -8.43 8.78 -14.34
CA PRO A 154 -8.52 8.74 -12.87
C PRO A 154 -7.19 9.09 -12.16
N TYR A 155 -6.15 9.47 -12.90
CA TYR A 155 -4.81 9.75 -12.41
C TYR A 155 -4.67 10.83 -11.34
N PRO A 156 -5.36 11.99 -11.39
CA PRO A 156 -5.28 12.98 -10.31
C PRO A 156 -5.73 12.40 -8.97
N PHE A 157 -6.76 11.56 -8.98
CA PHE A 157 -7.27 10.88 -7.80
C PHE A 157 -6.32 9.80 -7.27
N LEU A 158 -5.68 9.03 -8.15
CA LEU A 158 -4.66 8.06 -7.78
C LEU A 158 -3.40 8.73 -7.20
N LEU A 159 -3.00 9.88 -7.77
CA LEU A 159 -1.82 10.64 -7.34
C LEU A 159 -2.04 11.37 -6.00
N GLU A 160 -3.23 11.94 -5.78
CA GLU A 160 -3.60 12.53 -4.49
C GLU A 160 -3.64 11.47 -3.38
N ARG A 161 -4.05 10.23 -3.70
CA ARG A 161 -4.07 9.13 -2.72
C ARG A 161 -2.68 8.54 -2.47
N LEU A 162 -1.78 8.57 -3.46
CA LEU A 162 -0.37 8.22 -3.30
C LEU A 162 0.34 9.06 -2.26
N THR A 163 0.16 10.38 -2.28
CA THR A 163 0.83 11.28 -1.33
C THR A 163 0.35 11.06 0.10
N ARG A 164 -0.86 10.49 0.26
CA ARG A 164 -1.46 10.11 1.55
C ARG A 164 -1.06 8.72 2.06
N LEU A 165 -0.40 7.87 1.26
CA LEU A 165 0.18 6.62 1.76
C LEU A 165 1.35 6.96 2.74
N GLN A 166 1.07 7.15 4.02
CA GLN A 166 2.00 7.62 5.08
C GLN A 166 3.24 6.77 5.44
N LYS A 167 4.08 7.39 6.28
CA LYS A 167 5.30 7.02 7.05
C LYS A 167 5.97 5.63 6.97
N SER A 168 5.29 4.50 7.17
CA SER A 168 5.97 3.21 7.42
C SER A 168 6.29 2.43 6.13
N SER A 169 5.35 2.39 5.19
CA SER A 169 5.49 1.62 3.94
C SER A 169 6.48 2.25 2.95
N PHE A 170 6.79 3.54 3.12
CA PHE A 170 7.60 4.29 2.16
C PHE A 170 9.05 3.76 2.06
N GLN A 171 9.62 3.18 3.13
CA GLN A 171 10.96 2.58 3.02
C GLN A 171 11.00 1.43 1.99
N THR A 172 9.91 0.69 1.87
CA THR A 172 9.78 -0.45 0.95
C THR A 172 9.39 -0.03 -0.46
N VAL A 173 8.68 1.10 -0.58
CA VAL A 173 8.17 1.63 -1.86
C VAL A 173 9.15 2.53 -2.58
N VAL A 174 9.97 3.29 -1.85
CA VAL A 174 10.94 4.23 -2.40
C VAL A 174 11.93 3.58 -3.38
N PRO A 175 12.51 2.39 -3.12
CA PRO A 175 13.33 1.70 -4.11
C PRO A 175 12.60 1.43 -5.44
N TYR A 176 11.30 1.18 -5.41
CA TYR A 176 10.49 0.95 -6.62
C TYR A 176 10.25 2.26 -7.39
N ILE A 177 9.85 3.33 -6.68
CA ILE A 177 9.70 4.67 -7.28
C ILE A 177 10.99 5.12 -7.97
N LEU A 178 12.14 4.89 -7.34
CA LEU A 178 13.44 5.40 -7.79
C LEU A 178 14.17 4.54 -8.81
N SER A 179 13.83 3.25 -8.92
CA SER A 179 14.55 2.33 -9.81
C SER A 179 14.03 2.38 -11.25
N SER A 180 12.74 2.66 -11.47
CA SER A 180 12.13 2.57 -12.81
C SER A 180 11.23 3.76 -13.19
N ASN A 181 10.64 4.47 -12.21
CA ASN A 181 9.47 5.32 -12.48
C ASN A 181 9.66 6.81 -12.20
N LEU A 182 10.73 7.21 -11.54
CA LEU A 182 11.02 8.62 -11.23
C LEU A 182 11.14 9.51 -12.48
N GLN A 183 11.85 9.04 -13.50
CA GLN A 183 12.00 9.74 -14.78
C GLN A 183 10.68 9.83 -15.54
N LYS A 184 9.87 8.76 -15.50
CA LYS A 184 8.54 8.74 -16.12
C LYS A 184 7.61 9.70 -15.41
N TRP A 185 7.52 9.64 -14.08
CA TRP A 185 6.74 10.55 -13.24
C TRP A 185 7.10 12.01 -13.52
N ALA A 186 8.39 12.36 -13.56
CA ALA A 186 8.83 13.73 -13.78
C ALA A 186 8.52 14.25 -15.20
N ARG A 187 8.47 13.36 -16.21
CA ARG A 187 8.02 13.73 -17.57
C ARG A 187 6.54 14.08 -17.65
N ARG A 188 5.73 13.68 -16.65
CA ARG A 188 4.26 13.65 -16.72
C ARG A 188 3.58 14.65 -15.80
N GLN A 189 4.34 15.44 -15.04
CA GLN A 189 3.77 16.55 -14.27
C GLN A 189 3.27 17.62 -15.25
N HIS A 190 1.96 17.92 -15.16
CA HIS A 190 1.32 18.93 -15.99
C HIS A 190 1.97 20.31 -15.74
N PRO A 191 2.12 21.18 -16.77
CA PRO A 191 2.71 22.50 -16.59
C PRO A 191 2.01 23.36 -15.53
N ASP A 192 0.70 23.20 -15.38
CA ASP A 192 -0.15 23.99 -14.49
C ASP A 192 -0.19 23.50 -13.04
N ILE A 193 0.36 22.30 -12.75
CA ILE A 193 0.46 21.82 -11.37
C ILE A 193 1.69 22.47 -10.73
N ASN A 194 1.55 22.98 -9.50
CA ASN A 194 2.59 23.71 -8.78
C ASN A 194 3.87 22.86 -8.60
N ARG A 195 4.78 22.95 -9.59
CA ARG A 195 6.00 22.13 -9.71
C ARG A 195 6.91 22.21 -8.47
N ARG A 196 6.82 23.33 -7.73
CA ARG A 196 7.59 23.58 -6.53
C ARG A 196 7.04 22.80 -5.33
N GLU A 197 5.73 22.72 -5.19
CA GLU A 197 5.10 21.96 -4.11
C GLU A 197 5.31 20.46 -4.31
N ASN A 198 5.18 19.95 -5.54
CA ASN A 198 5.36 18.52 -5.81
C ASN A 198 6.82 18.05 -5.66
N SER A 199 7.79 18.86 -6.09
CA SER A 199 9.20 18.52 -5.93
C SER A 199 9.62 18.56 -4.46
N GLN A 200 9.05 19.49 -3.69
CA GLN A 200 9.26 19.62 -2.26
C GLN A 200 8.60 18.46 -1.51
N GLU A 201 7.34 18.16 -1.76
CA GLU A 201 6.61 17.05 -1.14
C GLU A 201 7.33 15.71 -1.39
N MET A 202 7.83 15.49 -2.61
CA MET A 202 8.57 14.27 -2.91
C MET A 202 9.88 14.15 -2.13
N LEU A 203 10.62 15.24 -1.96
CA LEU A 203 11.83 15.25 -1.14
C LEU A 203 11.51 15.12 0.36
N GLU A 204 10.47 15.79 0.85
CA GLU A 204 9.96 15.66 2.22
C GLU A 204 9.63 14.20 2.52
N VAL A 205 8.94 13.54 1.59
CA VAL A 205 8.59 12.12 1.66
C VAL A 205 9.81 11.20 1.72
N LEU A 206 10.88 11.45 0.94
CA LEU A 206 12.13 10.68 1.01
C LEU A 206 12.84 10.82 2.35
N HIS A 207 12.73 11.99 2.99
CA HIS A 207 13.39 12.31 4.26
C HIS A 207 12.55 11.94 5.48
N ARG A 208 11.26 11.65 5.31
CA ARG A 208 10.32 11.35 6.41
C ARG A 208 10.69 10.14 7.28
N GLY A 209 11.51 9.21 6.76
CA GLY A 209 12.06 8.06 7.48
C GLY A 209 13.49 8.24 8.03
N CYS A 210 14.10 9.42 7.84
CA CYS A 210 15.44 9.71 8.34
C CYS A 210 15.38 10.33 9.73
N SER A 211 16.34 10.00 10.58
CA SER A 211 16.59 10.77 11.79
C SER A 211 17.16 12.15 11.42
N ARG A 212 16.91 13.14 12.29
CA ARG A 212 17.35 14.52 12.07
C ARG A 212 18.84 14.56 11.74
N TYR A 213 19.18 15.17 10.60
CA TYR A 213 20.55 15.32 10.06
C TYR A 213 21.29 14.03 9.69
N LEU A 214 20.68 12.85 9.87
CA LEU A 214 21.31 11.55 9.62
C LEU A 214 20.52 10.77 8.57
N CYS A 215 20.61 11.24 7.33
CA CYS A 215 20.07 10.50 6.19
C CYS A 215 20.81 9.17 6.02
N ARG A 216 20.06 8.06 6.00
CA ARG A 216 20.56 6.72 5.62
C ARG A 216 21.15 6.78 4.20
N SER A 217 22.08 5.89 3.88
CA SER A 217 22.71 5.81 2.56
C SER A 217 21.69 5.65 1.43
N SER A 218 20.65 4.83 1.65
CA SER A 218 19.53 4.67 0.71
C SER A 218 18.78 5.99 0.45
N CYS A 219 18.49 6.77 1.49
CA CYS A 219 17.87 8.08 1.35
C CYS A 219 18.77 9.04 0.56
N ARG A 220 20.07 9.11 0.84
CA ARG A 220 20.99 9.98 0.08
C ARG A 220 21.03 9.64 -1.40
N LEU A 221 21.10 8.35 -1.74
CA LEU A 221 21.06 7.88 -3.13
C LEU A 221 19.73 8.25 -3.80
N SER A 222 18.63 8.12 -3.07
CA SER A 222 17.29 8.46 -3.51
C SER A 222 17.13 9.95 -3.80
N THR A 223 17.50 10.79 -2.84
CA THR A 223 17.49 12.25 -2.93
C THR A 223 18.37 12.72 -4.08
N LYS A 224 19.54 12.11 -4.28
CA LYS A 224 20.42 12.42 -5.41
C LYS A 224 19.73 12.13 -6.75
N LYS A 225 19.18 10.91 -6.92
CA LYS A 225 18.44 10.54 -8.14
C LYS A 225 17.29 11.51 -8.44
N VAL A 226 16.50 11.85 -7.43
CA VAL A 226 15.39 12.81 -7.55
C VAL A 226 15.89 14.20 -7.94
N THR A 227 16.93 14.67 -7.26
CA THR A 227 17.54 15.97 -7.56
C THR A 227 18.08 16.02 -8.99
N ASP A 228 18.73 14.94 -9.46
CA ASP A 228 19.26 14.86 -10.82
C ASP A 228 18.13 14.91 -11.86
N VAL A 229 16.99 14.24 -11.61
CA VAL A 229 15.80 14.32 -12.48
C VAL A 229 15.21 15.73 -12.50
N LEU A 230 15.07 16.37 -11.34
CA LEU A 230 14.55 17.73 -11.22
C LEU A 230 15.44 18.73 -11.98
N LYS A 231 16.77 18.62 -11.82
CA LYS A 231 17.75 19.43 -12.55
C LYS A 231 17.68 19.21 -14.06
N ALA A 232 17.64 17.96 -14.51
CA ALA A 232 17.54 17.63 -15.93
C ALA A 232 16.26 18.19 -16.59
N LYS A 233 15.21 18.44 -15.81
CA LYS A 233 13.97 19.07 -16.25
C LYS A 233 13.95 20.59 -16.13
N GLY A 234 15.02 21.21 -15.64
CA GLY A 234 15.07 22.65 -15.36
C GLY A 234 14.16 23.06 -14.20
N TRP A 235 13.75 22.11 -13.34
CA TRP A 235 12.91 22.43 -12.19
C TRP A 235 13.76 22.93 -11.04
N LYS A 236 13.21 23.89 -10.28
CA LYS A 236 13.85 24.37 -9.07
C LYS A 236 13.94 23.23 -8.07
N VAL A 237 15.16 22.84 -7.73
CA VAL A 237 15.43 21.90 -6.65
C VAL A 237 15.20 22.64 -5.33
N PRO A 238 14.28 22.18 -4.47
CA PRO A 238 14.10 22.74 -3.15
C PRO A 238 15.42 22.74 -2.37
N ASN A 239 15.71 23.82 -1.65
CA ASN A 239 16.88 23.84 -0.78
C ASN A 239 16.66 22.75 0.28
N PHE A 240 17.65 21.87 0.44
CA PHE A 240 17.63 20.78 1.42
C PHE A 240 17.23 21.26 2.82
N ILE A 241 17.71 22.44 3.23
CA ILE A 241 17.36 23.05 4.51
C ILE A 241 15.89 23.48 4.58
N GLN A 242 15.28 23.91 3.46
CA GLN A 242 13.85 24.28 3.42
C GLN A 242 12.94 23.05 3.56
N VAL A 243 13.30 21.94 2.93
CA VAL A 243 12.61 20.63 3.04
C VAL A 243 12.64 20.14 4.49
N LEU A 244 13.81 20.19 5.13
CA LEU A 244 13.98 19.75 6.51
C LEU A 244 13.29 20.67 7.53
N ARG A 245 13.28 22.00 7.30
CA ARG A 245 12.59 22.96 8.19
C ARG A 245 11.08 22.74 8.24
N ARG A 246 10.45 22.33 7.13
CA ARG A 246 9.00 22.11 7.09
C ARG A 246 8.58 20.81 7.78
N GLU A 247 9.32 19.73 7.54
CA GLU A 247 9.03 18.41 8.14
C GLU A 247 9.39 18.34 9.64
N TRP A 248 10.40 19.08 10.09
CA TRP A 248 10.89 19.01 11.48
C TRP A 248 10.58 20.26 12.31
N GLY A 249 9.63 21.08 11.86
CA GLY A 249 9.32 22.42 12.37
C GLY A 249 9.48 22.58 13.89
N GLY A 250 10.41 23.45 14.30
CA GLY A 250 10.57 23.81 15.71
C GLY A 250 11.95 24.29 16.16
N TYR A 251 12.82 24.87 15.32
CA TYR A 251 14.08 25.47 15.81
C TYR A 251 14.32 26.89 15.28
N PRO A 252 14.95 27.78 16.08
CA PRO A 252 15.35 29.11 15.65
C PRO A 252 16.27 29.03 14.44
N ARG A 253 16.33 30.10 13.66
CA ARG A 253 17.26 30.22 12.53
C ARG A 253 18.68 30.03 13.05
N TYR A 254 19.59 29.57 12.20
CA TYR A 254 21.01 29.51 12.54
C TYR A 254 21.53 30.90 12.96
N GLU A 255 20.97 31.96 12.36
CA GLU A 255 21.18 33.35 12.73
C GLU A 255 20.74 33.68 14.17
N ASP A 256 19.73 32.99 14.70
CA ASP A 256 19.21 33.20 16.06
C ASP A 256 20.02 32.44 17.13
N LEU A 257 20.94 31.57 16.72
CA LEU A 257 21.81 30.76 17.60
C LEU A 257 23.26 31.27 17.63
N MET A 258 23.58 32.28 16.82
CA MET A 258 24.89 32.93 16.83
C MET A 258 24.89 34.02 17.90
N PRO A 259 25.90 34.12 18.77
CA PRO A 259 26.03 35.26 19.65
C PRO A 259 26.11 36.55 18.80
N PRO A 260 25.48 37.66 19.24
CA PRO A 260 25.55 38.90 18.48
C PRO A 260 27.01 39.27 18.24
N SER A 261 27.34 39.64 17.00
CA SER A 261 28.65 40.11 16.65
C SER A 261 28.99 41.30 17.53
N SER A 262 30.04 41.16 18.34
CA SER A 262 30.57 42.24 19.16
C SER A 262 31.17 43.28 18.22
N ASP A 263 30.44 44.37 18.01
CA ASP A 263 31.00 45.65 17.55
C ASP A 263 31.69 46.37 18.72
#